data_AF-A0A836QDT9-F1
#
_entry.id   AF-A0A836QDT9-F1
#
_cell.length_a   1.000
_cell.length_b   1.000
_cell.length_c   1.000
_cell.angle_alpha   90.00
_cell.angle_beta   90.00
_cell.angle_gamma   90.00
#
_symmetry.space_group_name_H-M   'P 1'
#
loop_
_entity.id
_entity.type
_entity.pdbx_description
1 polymer ?
#
loop_
_entity_poly.entity_id
_entity_poly.type
_entity_poly.pdbx_seq_one_letter_code
_entity_poly.pdbx_strand_id
1 'polypeptide(L)'
;MITREKLVYASIRQWLTAHGHTVRWLSEQVGVSYPTMLHVLTGRTKCNKTVQFRVAEIIEENPWTRFPLQDYHIEDSENADSTA
;
A
#
# COMPACT_ATOMS: atom_id res chain seq x y z
N MET A 1 14.68 11.40 2.18
CA MET A 1 14.66 9.95 2.49
C MET A 1 13.55 9.28 1.69
N ILE A 2 13.88 8.25 0.90
CA ILE A 2 12.91 7.42 0.16
C ILE A 2 12.47 6.31 1.11
N THR A 3 11.16 6.09 1.22
CA THR A 3 10.58 5.02 2.05
C THR A 3 10.10 3.87 1.17
N ARG A 4 9.90 2.67 1.72
CA ARG A 4 9.47 1.49 0.96
C ARG A 4 8.09 1.69 0.33
N GLU A 5 7.20 2.37 1.04
CA GLU A 5 5.87 2.79 0.58
C GLU A 5 5.95 3.64 -0.69
N LYS A 6 6.93 4.56 -0.75
CA LYS A 6 7.14 5.39 -1.95
C LYS A 6 7.63 4.58 -3.14
N LEU A 7 8.44 3.53 -2.91
CA LEU A 7 8.93 2.64 -3.96
C LEU A 7 7.81 1.75 -4.52
N VAL A 8 6.96 1.19 -3.65
CA VAL A 8 5.76 0.44 -4.04
C VAL A 8 4.82 1.34 -4.86
N TYR A 9 4.48 2.51 -4.33
CA TYR A 9 3.60 3.44 -5.04
C TYR A 9 4.17 3.89 -6.39
N ALA A 10 5.48 4.15 -6.47
CA ALA A 10 6.14 4.54 -7.71
C ALA A 10 6.12 3.43 -8.77
N SER A 11 6.40 2.18 -8.39
CA SER A 11 6.34 1.03 -9.30
C SER A 11 4.94 0.84 -9.88
N ILE A 12 3.91 0.87 -9.03
CA ILE A 12 2.51 0.73 -9.46
C ILE A 12 2.11 1.90 -10.37
N ARG A 13 2.48 3.13 -10.00
CA ARG A 13 2.17 4.32 -10.80
C ARG A 13 2.88 4.30 -12.16
N GLN A 14 4.10 3.79 -12.23
CA GLN A 14 4.83 3.63 -13.48
C GLN A 14 4.09 2.66 -14.41
N TRP A 15 3.69 1.50 -13.90
CA TRP A 15 2.91 0.53 -14.67
C TRP A 15 1.59 1.14 -15.18
N LEU A 16 0.83 1.81 -14.29
CA LEU A 16 -0.43 2.46 -14.65
C LEU A 16 -0.23 3.50 -15.76
N THR A 17 0.84 4.29 -15.67
CA THR A 17 1.15 5.33 -16.66
C THR A 17 1.49 4.69 -18.02
N ALA A 18 2.26 3.61 -18.04
CA ALA A 18 2.62 2.89 -19.25
C ALA A 18 1.40 2.29 -19.98
N HIS A 19 0.35 1.93 -19.22
CA HIS A 19 -0.88 1.33 -19.75
C HIS A 19 -2.05 2.32 -19.89
N GLY A 20 -1.81 3.63 -19.68
CA GLY A 20 -2.88 4.64 -19.80
C GLY A 20 -3.96 4.56 -18.71
N HIS A 21 -3.63 3.99 -17.56
CA HIS A 21 -4.52 3.81 -16.43
C HIS A 21 -4.21 4.77 -15.28
N THR A 22 -5.16 4.89 -14.35
CA THR A 22 -5.03 5.75 -13.16
C THR A 22 -5.21 4.93 -11.89
N VAL A 23 -4.79 5.49 -10.75
CA VAL A 23 -5.04 4.87 -9.44
C VAL A 23 -6.54 4.77 -9.14
N ARG A 24 -7.35 5.69 -9.68
CA ARG A 24 -8.81 5.62 -9.59
C ARG A 24 -9.37 4.43 -10.35
N TRP A 25 -8.94 4.25 -11.61
CA TRP A 25 -9.27 3.06 -12.38
C TRP A 25 -8.87 1.77 -11.65
N LEU A 26 -7.67 1.73 -11.07
CA LEU A 26 -7.20 0.58 -10.29
C LEU A 26 -8.12 0.30 -9.08
N SER A 27 -8.58 1.34 -8.39
CA SER A 27 -9.52 1.18 -7.28
C SER A 27 -10.86 0.58 -7.71
N GLU A 28 -11.33 0.95 -8.91
CA GLU A 28 -12.55 0.40 -9.52
C GLU A 28 -12.37 -1.07 -9.90
N GLN A 29 -11.23 -1.45 -10.49
CA GLN A 29 -10.93 -2.86 -10.82
C GLN A 29 -10.85 -3.75 -9.58
N VAL A 30 -10.29 -3.25 -8.49
CA VAL A 30 -10.13 -4.03 -7.25
C VAL A 30 -11.42 -4.07 -6.41
N GLY A 31 -12.33 -3.12 -6.62
CA GLY A 31 -13.60 -3.01 -5.91
C GLY A 31 -13.47 -2.32 -4.54
N VAL A 32 -12.58 -1.34 -4.42
CA VAL A 32 -12.39 -0.55 -3.18
C VAL A 32 -12.50 0.95 -3.46
N SER A 33 -12.73 1.75 -2.43
CA SER A 33 -12.74 3.21 -2.57
C SER A 33 -11.35 3.74 -2.96
N TYR A 34 -11.30 4.86 -3.68
CA TYR A 34 -10.05 5.54 -4.01
C TYR A 34 -9.19 5.90 -2.78
N PRO A 35 -9.75 6.45 -1.68
CA PRO A 35 -9.01 6.66 -0.44
C PRO A 35 -8.42 5.37 0.14
N THR A 36 -9.19 4.27 0.14
CA THR A 36 -8.72 2.96 0.60
C THR A 36 -7.56 2.46 -0.25
N MET A 37 -7.66 2.58 -1.57
CA MET A 37 -6.57 2.23 -2.49
C MET A 37 -5.31 3.03 -2.16
N LEU A 38 -5.40 4.35 -2.01
CA LEU A 38 -4.25 5.18 -1.63
C LEU A 38 -3.62 4.74 -0.31
N HIS A 39 -4.42 4.42 0.71
CA HIS A 39 -3.88 3.95 1.99
C HIS A 39 -3.15 2.62 1.87
N VAL A 40 -3.67 1.68 1.08
CA VAL A 40 -2.99 0.40 0.81
C VAL A 40 -1.66 0.62 0.08
N LEU A 41 -1.66 1.46 -0.97
CA LEU A 41 -0.46 1.75 -1.75
C LEU A 41 0.61 2.51 -0.95
N THR A 42 0.21 3.28 0.05
CA THR A 42 1.10 4.10 0.90
C THR A 42 1.38 3.46 2.27
N GLY A 43 0.96 2.22 2.51
CA GLY A 43 1.22 1.51 3.77
C GLY A 43 0.52 2.10 5.00
N ARG A 44 -0.48 2.97 4.83
CA ARG A 44 -1.19 3.65 5.94
C ARG A 44 -2.34 2.84 6.55
N THR A 45 -2.64 1.68 6.00
CA THR A 45 -3.63 0.74 6.54
C THR A 45 -2.95 -0.57 6.85
N LYS A 46 -3.39 -1.27 7.92
CA LYS A 46 -3.05 -2.70 8.16
C LYS A 46 -3.11 -3.42 6.82
N CYS A 47 -1.97 -3.95 6.39
CA CYS A 47 -1.74 -4.57 5.08
C CYS A 47 -2.96 -5.39 4.64
N ASN A 48 -3.82 -4.82 3.79
CA ASN A 48 -4.95 -5.54 3.24
C ASN A 48 -4.42 -6.47 2.15
N LYS A 49 -3.89 -7.63 2.57
CA LYS A 49 -3.24 -8.61 1.69
C LYS A 49 -4.13 -8.98 0.51
N THR A 50 -5.45 -9.00 0.70
CA THR A 50 -6.41 -9.23 -0.37
C THR A 50 -6.36 -8.14 -1.45
N VAL A 51 -6.32 -6.87 -1.06
CA VAL A 51 -6.20 -5.74 -2.00
C VAL A 51 -4.83 -5.76 -2.69
N GLN A 52 -3.75 -6.01 -1.93
CA GLN A 52 -2.39 -6.11 -2.49
C GLN A 52 -2.29 -7.23 -3.52
N PHE A 53 -2.86 -8.40 -3.23
CA PHE A 53 -2.89 -9.55 -4.14
C PHE A 53 -3.62 -9.22 -5.43
N ARG A 54 -4.83 -8.64 -5.35
CA ARG A 54 -5.59 -8.21 -6.54
C ARG A 54 -4.85 -7.17 -7.37
N VAL A 55 -4.20 -6.19 -6.73
CA VAL A 55 -3.37 -5.21 -7.45
C VAL A 55 -2.21 -5.90 -8.15
N ALA A 56 -1.54 -6.84 -7.48
CA ALA A 56 -0.42 -7.58 -8.07
C ALA A 56 -0.85 -8.45 -9.26
N GLU A 57 -2.04 -9.03 -9.23
CA GLU A 57 -2.64 -9.73 -10.38
C GLU A 57 -2.90 -8.78 -11.55
N ILE A 58 -3.48 -7.60 -11.29
CA ILE A 58 -3.82 -6.62 -12.34
C ILE A 58 -2.58 -6.06 -13.04
N ILE A 59 -1.52 -5.76 -12.28
CA ILE A 59 -0.30 -5.19 -12.84
C ILE A 59 0.73 -6.24 -13.25
N GLU A 60 0.40 -7.53 -13.10
CA GLU A 60 1.26 -8.68 -13.41
C GLU A 60 2.63 -8.67 -12.69
N GLU A 61 2.75 -7.90 -11.60
CA GLU A 61 3.95 -7.75 -10.78
C GLU A 61 3.55 -7.59 -9.31
N ASN A 62 4.33 -8.16 -8.40
CA ASN A 62 4.13 -7.94 -6.97
C ASN A 62 5.19 -6.98 -6.39
N PRO A 63 4.93 -5.67 -6.30
CA PRO A 63 5.90 -4.69 -5.80
C PRO A 63 6.18 -4.85 -4.31
N TRP A 64 5.26 -5.47 -3.55
CA TRP A 64 5.43 -5.73 -2.11
C TRP A 64 6.45 -6.85 -1.82
N THR A 65 6.76 -7.73 -2.77
CA THR A 65 7.86 -8.71 -2.57
C THR A 65 9.22 -8.04 -2.72
N ARG A 66 9.34 -7.07 -3.66
CA ARG A 66 10.55 -6.30 -3.90
C ARG A 66 10.79 -5.26 -2.81
N PHE A 67 9.72 -4.64 -2.31
CA PHE A 67 9.75 -3.60 -1.28
C PHE A 67 8.75 -3.94 -0.17
N PRO A 68 9.06 -4.93 0.69
CA PRO A 68 8.15 -5.36 1.74
C PRO A 68 7.86 -4.19 2.69
N LEU A 69 6.57 -3.89 2.85
CA LEU A 69 6.13 -2.88 3.81
C LEU A 69 6.33 -3.43 5.23
N GLN A 70 6.82 -2.60 6.13
CA GLN A 70 6.81 -2.95 7.55
C GLN A 70 5.34 -2.95 7.99
N ASP A 71 4.93 -4.02 8.68
CA ASP A 71 3.64 -3.99 9.36
C ASP A 71 3.63 -2.82 10.33
N TYR A 72 2.57 -2.03 10.30
CA TYR A 72 2.36 -0.94 11.24
C TYR A 72 2.17 -1.57 12.63
N HIS A 73 3.27 -1.77 13.35
CA HIS A 73 3.25 -2.01 14.78
C HIS A 73 2.76 -0.71 15.41
N ILE A 74 1.50 -0.71 15.84
CA ILE A 74 1.12 0.13 16.96
C ILE A 74 1.90 -0.49 18.11
N GLU A 75 3.10 0.03 18.41
CA GLU A 75 3.59 -0.09 19.77
C GLU A 75 2.52 0.62 20.59
N ASP A 76 1.72 -0.17 21.30
CA ASP A 76 0.81 0.37 22.30
C ASP A 76 1.69 1.18 23.25
N SER A 77 1.69 2.49 23.06
CA SER A 77 2.26 3.46 23.99
C SER A 77 1.33 3.52 25.22
N GLU A 78 1.17 2.39 25.89
CA GLU A 78 0.54 2.21 27.19
C GLU A 78 1.60 1.64 28.14
N ASN A 79 2.69 2.38 28.38
CA ASN A 79 3.47 2.26 29.63
C ASN A 79 4.52 3.37 29.83
N ALA A 80 4.16 4.61 29.55
CA ALA A 80 4.95 5.77 29.94
C ALA A 80 4.22 6.63 30.99
N ASP A 81 3.52 6.01 31.94
CA ASP A 81 3.14 6.70 33.18
C ASP A 81 2.77 5.70 34.30
N SER A 82 3.78 5.13 34.97
CA SER A 82 3.61 4.50 36.29
C SER A 82 4.95 4.53 37.02
N THR A 83 5.45 5.74 37.23
CA THR A 83 6.38 6.06 38.31
C THR A 83 5.86 7.30 39.01
N ALA A 84 5.01 7.10 40.02
CA ALA A 84 4.74 8.04 41.10
C ALA A 84 4.31 7.25 42.35
#